data_AF-X1KR65-F1
#
_entry.id   AF-X1KR65-F1
#
_cell.length_a   1.000
_cell.length_b   1.000
_cell.length_c   1.000
_cell.angle_alpha   90.00
_cell.angle_beta   90.00
_cell.angle_gamma   90.00
#
_symmetry.space_group_name_H-M   'P 1'
#
loop_
_entity.id
_entity.type
_entity.pdbx_description
1 polymer ?
#
loop_
_entity_poly.entity_id
_entity_poly.type
_entity_poly.pdbx_seq_one_letter_code
_entity_poly.pdbx_strand_id
1 'polypeptide(L)'
;MDKMTSQERVLKAINHKEPDRVPLDLNGHRSSGIMVQAYKELRNYLGLPPSALFIYDFIQQLALVEDDVLDVVGADVVEISHDFYKKEDYWQDWQLQDGT
;
A
#
# COMPACT_ATOMS: atom_id res chain seq x y z
N MET A 1 -21.88 -19.03 0.63
CA MET A 1 -20.58 -19.52 0.15
C MET A 1 -19.55 -18.56 0.70
N ASP A 2 -18.60 -19.04 1.49
CA ASP A 2 -17.53 -18.17 1.99
C ASP A 2 -16.72 -17.62 0.80
N LYS A 3 -16.49 -16.31 0.83
CA LYS A 3 -15.75 -15.57 -0.20
C LYS A 3 -14.27 -15.89 -0.03
N MET A 4 -13.55 -16.15 -1.14
CA MET A 4 -12.12 -16.45 -1.13
C MET A 4 -11.35 -15.31 -0.45
N THR A 5 -10.50 -15.66 0.52
CA THR A 5 -9.63 -14.71 1.22
C THR A 5 -8.47 -14.26 0.33
N SER A 6 -7.82 -13.15 0.65
CA SER A 6 -6.63 -12.67 -0.06
C SER A 6 -5.50 -13.69 -0.06
N GLN A 7 -5.27 -14.36 1.08
CA GLN A 7 -4.27 -15.42 1.19
C GLN A 7 -4.58 -16.60 0.26
N GLU A 8 -5.82 -17.09 0.25
CA GLU A 8 -6.23 -18.19 -0.63
C GLU A 8 -6.09 -17.81 -2.11
N ARG A 9 -6.44 -16.57 -2.47
CA ARG A 9 -6.33 -16.02 -3.82
C ARG A 9 -4.89 -16.03 -4.31
N VAL A 10 -3.96 -15.51 -3.51
CA VAL A 10 -2.52 -15.48 -3.80
C VAL A 10 -1.96 -16.90 -3.92
N LEU A 11 -2.27 -17.77 -2.94
CA LEU A 11 -1.77 -19.15 -2.95
C LEU A 11 -2.27 -19.93 -4.16
N LYS A 12 -3.53 -19.77 -4.58
CA LYS A 12 -4.04 -20.41 -5.80
C LYS A 12 -3.28 -19.93 -7.05
N ALA A 13 -3.12 -18.62 -7.20
CA ALA A 13 -2.42 -18.04 -8.35
C ALA A 13 -0.98 -18.53 -8.47
N ILE A 14 -0.21 -18.53 -7.37
CA ILE A 14 1.18 -19.02 -7.33
C ILE A 14 1.25 -20.53 -7.63
N ASN A 15 0.22 -21.30 -7.27
CA ASN A 15 0.11 -22.72 -7.59
C ASN A 15 -0.53 -23.00 -8.96
N HIS A 16 -0.65 -21.99 -9.84
CA HIS A 16 -1.25 -22.11 -11.18
C HIS A 16 -2.67 -22.67 -11.17
N LYS A 17 -3.46 -22.32 -10.15
CA LYS A 17 -4.90 -22.64 -10.03
C LYS A 17 -5.71 -21.36 -10.18
N GLU A 18 -6.84 -21.43 -10.89
CA GLU A 18 -7.71 -20.28 -11.13
C GLU A 18 -8.29 -19.74 -9.79
N PRO A 19 -7.97 -18.49 -9.42
CA PRO A 19 -8.59 -17.79 -8.30
C PRO A 19 -9.95 -17.20 -8.69
N ASP A 20 -10.64 -16.54 -7.75
CA ASP A 20 -11.88 -15.79 -8.04
C ASP A 20 -11.63 -14.48 -8.81
N ARG A 21 -10.43 -13.90 -8.70
CA ARG A 21 -9.91 -12.80 -9.53
C ARG A 21 -8.38 -12.80 -9.49
N VAL A 22 -7.76 -12.04 -10.38
CA VAL A 22 -6.31 -11.78 -10.35
C VAL A 22 -5.92 -11.16 -8.99
N PRO A 23 -4.93 -11.72 -8.26
CA PRO A 23 -4.42 -11.09 -7.05
C PRO A 23 -3.77 -9.74 -7.36
N LEU A 24 -3.97 -8.76 -6.48
CA LEU A 24 -3.46 -7.40 -6.64
C LEU A 24 -2.40 -7.11 -5.58
N ASP A 25 -1.24 -6.62 -6.03
CA ASP A 25 -0.18 -6.09 -5.19
C ASP A 25 -0.08 -4.57 -5.41
N LEU A 26 -0.12 -3.83 -4.30
CA LEU A 26 0.25 -2.43 -4.23
C LEU A 26 1.04 -2.24 -2.93
N ASN A 27 2.36 -2.06 -3.05
CA ASN A 27 3.28 -1.91 -1.94
C ASN A 27 3.47 -3.15 -1.03
N GLY A 28 3.12 -4.37 -1.47
CA GLY A 28 3.48 -5.61 -0.78
C GLY A 28 4.97 -5.94 -0.81
N HIS A 29 5.71 -5.38 -1.77
CA HIS A 29 7.17 -5.28 -1.75
C HIS A 29 7.60 -3.83 -1.94
N ARG A 30 8.78 -3.47 -1.44
CA ARG A 30 9.26 -2.09 -1.55
C ARG A 30 9.36 -1.60 -2.99
N SER A 31 9.67 -2.49 -3.94
CA SER A 31 9.75 -2.13 -5.37
C SER A 31 8.40 -2.10 -6.11
N SER A 32 7.31 -2.55 -5.48
CA SER A 32 5.93 -2.46 -6.03
C SER A 32 5.13 -1.33 -5.39
N GLY A 33 5.81 -0.40 -4.71
CA GLY A 33 5.20 0.78 -4.11
C GLY A 33 4.88 1.89 -5.11
N ILE A 34 4.55 3.05 -4.56
CA ILE A 34 4.13 4.24 -5.31
C ILE A 34 4.90 5.46 -4.80
N MET A 35 5.31 6.34 -5.71
CA MET A 35 5.95 7.61 -5.33
C MET A 35 4.97 8.47 -4.52
N VAL A 36 5.49 9.16 -3.50
CA VAL A 36 4.67 9.92 -2.54
C VAL A 36 3.78 10.98 -3.18
N GLN A 37 4.26 11.66 -4.23
CA GLN A 37 3.45 12.65 -4.96
C GLN A 37 2.27 11.97 -5.69
N ALA A 38 2.51 10.81 -6.31
CA ALA A 38 1.44 10.05 -6.97
C ALA A 38 0.47 9.44 -5.94
N TYR A 39 0.96 9.03 -4.78
CA TYR A 39 0.13 8.50 -3.69
C TYR A 39 -0.84 9.56 -3.14
N LYS A 40 -0.36 10.79 -2.93
CA LYS A 40 -1.20 11.94 -2.54
C LYS A 40 -2.34 12.16 -3.53
N GLU A 41 -2.05 12.16 -4.83
CA GLU A 41 -3.07 12.28 -5.87
C GLU A 41 -4.02 11.08 -5.94
N LEU A 42 -3.51 9.86 -5.71
CA LEU A 42 -4.34 8.66 -5.63
C LEU A 42 -5.35 8.75 -4.47
N ARG A 43 -4.91 9.14 -3.27
CA ARG A 43 -5.82 9.33 -2.12
C ARG A 43 -6.93 10.33 -2.45
N ASN A 44 -6.56 11.48 -3.04
CA ASN A 44 -7.52 12.49 -3.48
C ASN A 44 -8.53 11.94 -4.50
N TYR A 45 -8.04 11.21 -5.50
CA TYR A 45 -8.89 10.59 -6.53
C TYR A 45 -9.87 9.56 -5.94
N LEU A 46 -9.42 8.78 -4.95
CA LEU A 46 -10.25 7.79 -4.25
C LEU A 46 -11.23 8.45 -3.25
N GLY A 47 -11.16 9.76 -3.03
CA GLY A 47 -12.01 10.47 -2.08
C GLY A 47 -11.72 10.12 -0.61
N LEU A 48 -10.51 9.65 -0.33
CA LEU A 48 -10.07 9.28 1.02
C LEU A 48 -9.67 10.52 1.83
N PRO A 49 -9.81 10.49 3.17
CA PRO A 49 -9.40 11.62 4.00
C PRO A 49 -7.90 11.90 3.85
N PRO A 50 -7.47 13.17 4.03
CA PRO A 50 -6.05 13.49 4.11
C PRO A 50 -5.37 12.70 5.24
N SER A 51 -4.14 12.26 5.00
CA SER A 51 -3.30 11.58 5.98
C SER A 51 -1.88 12.12 5.93
N ALA A 52 -1.11 11.86 6.98
CA ALA A 52 0.33 12.06 6.95
C ALA A 52 0.95 11.16 5.89
N LEU A 53 2.00 11.65 5.23
CA LEU A 53 2.69 10.90 4.18
C LEU A 53 3.92 10.21 4.79
N PHE A 54 3.87 8.89 4.85
CA PHE A 54 4.96 8.08 5.41
C PHE A 54 5.89 7.62 4.28
N ILE A 55 7.17 8.01 4.33
CA ILE A 55 8.16 7.70 3.29
C ILE A 55 9.29 6.88 3.91
N TYR A 56 9.48 5.65 3.42
CA TYR A 56 10.53 4.77 3.92
C TYR A 56 11.73 4.65 2.96
N ASP A 57 11.53 4.93 1.66
CA ASP A 57 12.60 4.95 0.66
C ASP A 57 12.84 6.39 0.21
N PHE A 58 13.88 7.02 0.74
CA PHE A 58 14.20 8.42 0.44
C PHE A 58 14.75 8.63 -0.98
N ILE A 59 15.37 7.60 -1.56
CA ILE A 59 15.97 7.72 -2.91
C ILE A 59 14.86 7.68 -3.95
N GLN A 60 13.94 6.74 -3.80
CA GLN A 60 12.81 6.56 -4.72
C GLN A 60 11.58 7.41 -4.31
N GLN A 61 11.59 8.00 -3.11
CA GLN A 61 10.47 8.69 -2.48
C GLN A 61 9.19 7.86 -2.45
N LEU A 62 9.31 6.59 -2.08
CA LEU A 62 8.15 5.70 -2.03
C LEU A 62 7.38 5.90 -0.73
N ALA A 63 6.08 6.13 -0.89
CA ALA A 63 5.15 6.15 0.22
C ALA A 63 4.84 4.73 0.68
N LEU A 64 4.62 4.59 1.98
CA LEU A 64 3.82 3.50 2.52
C LEU A 64 2.36 3.73 2.13
N VAL A 65 1.68 2.66 1.69
CA VAL A 65 0.27 2.70 1.31
C VAL A 65 -0.58 2.26 2.47
N GLU A 66 -1.43 3.14 3.00
CA GLU A 66 -2.20 2.90 4.24
C GLU A 66 -3.36 1.91 4.04
N ASP A 67 -3.88 1.36 5.16
CA ASP A 67 -4.92 0.32 5.19
C ASP A 67 -6.16 0.72 4.37
N ASP A 68 -6.59 1.98 4.47
CA ASP A 68 -7.79 2.47 3.77
C ASP A 68 -7.63 2.50 2.25
N VAL A 69 -6.43 2.81 1.75
CA VAL A 69 -6.12 2.75 0.32
C VAL A 69 -6.04 1.30 -0.14
N LEU A 70 -5.36 0.44 0.63
CA LEU A 70 -5.24 -0.99 0.33
C LEU A 70 -6.61 -1.67 0.28
N ASP A 71 -7.51 -1.33 1.19
CA ASP A 71 -8.89 -1.82 1.23
C ASP A 71 -9.69 -1.37 0.01
N VAL A 72 -9.60 -0.10 -0.38
CA VAL A 72 -10.31 0.45 -1.54
C VAL A 72 -9.85 -0.17 -2.86
N VAL A 73 -8.54 -0.37 -3.03
CA VAL A 73 -8.00 -1.01 -4.25
C VAL A 73 -8.17 -2.54 -4.24
N GLY A 74 -8.46 -3.12 -3.07
CA GLY A 74 -8.58 -4.56 -2.88
C GLY A 74 -7.23 -5.28 -2.96
N ALA A 75 -6.19 -4.70 -2.37
CA ALA A 75 -4.87 -5.33 -2.30
C ALA A 75 -4.94 -6.67 -1.54
N ASP A 76 -4.17 -7.64 -2.02
CA ASP A 76 -4.18 -9.01 -1.49
C ASP A 76 -2.99 -9.31 -0.58
N VAL A 77 -2.04 -8.38 -0.51
CA VAL A 77 -0.79 -8.51 0.22
C VAL A 77 -0.42 -7.18 0.88
N VAL A 78 0.35 -7.26 1.95
CA VAL A 78 1.00 -6.12 2.62
C VAL A 78 2.46 -6.46 2.85
N GLU A 79 3.30 -5.43 2.94
CA GLU A 79 4.71 -5.60 3.28
C GLU A 79 4.86 -5.96 4.77
N ILE A 80 5.94 -6.67 5.13
CA ILE A 80 6.10 -7.21 6.51
C ILE A 80 6.23 -6.11 7.58
N SER A 81 6.75 -4.95 7.20
CA SER A 81 6.94 -3.77 8.05
C SER A 81 5.76 -2.79 7.96
N HIS A 82 4.68 -3.16 7.27
CA HIS A 82 3.51 -2.32 7.02
C HIS A 82 2.98 -1.68 8.30
N ASP A 83 2.86 -2.42 9.41
CA ASP A 83 2.31 -1.86 10.65
C ASP A 83 3.21 -0.81 11.34
N PHE A 84 4.42 -0.52 10.85
CA PHE A 84 5.29 0.48 11.47
C PHE A 84 4.82 1.93 11.27
N TYR A 85 3.97 2.25 10.28
CA TYR A 85 3.39 3.60 10.21
C TYR A 85 2.44 3.91 11.39
N LYS A 86 1.95 2.86 12.06
CA LYS A 86 1.08 2.99 13.25
C LYS A 86 1.87 3.29 14.53
N LYS A 87 3.20 3.38 14.44
CA LYS A 87 4.13 3.64 15.55
C LYS A 87 4.84 4.97 15.32
N GLU A 88 4.36 6.03 15.96
CA GLU A 88 4.84 7.41 15.76
C GLU A 88 6.36 7.57 16.00
N ASP A 89 6.95 6.78 16.92
CA ASP A 89 8.36 6.83 17.27
C ASP A 89 9.32 6.38 16.16
N TYR A 90 8.80 5.75 15.11
CA TYR A 90 9.59 5.36 13.92
C TYR A 90 9.73 6.48 12.88
N TRP A 91 9.03 7.61 13.06
CA TRP A 91 8.92 8.66 12.04
C TRP A 91 9.45 10.00 12.52
N GLN A 92 9.90 10.79 11.57
CA GLN A 92 10.37 12.15 11.79
C GLN A 92 9.74 13.06 10.74
N ASP A 93 9.42 14.29 11.15
CA ASP A 93 8.92 15.30 10.25
C ASP A 93 9.94 15.58 9.15
N TRP A 94 9.44 15.66 7.92
CA TRP A 94 10.24 15.93 6.74
C TRP A 94 9.41 16.78 5.77
N GLN A 95 10.08 17.66 5.02
CA GLN A 95 9.45 18.46 3.99
C GLN A 95 9.89 17.99 2.59
N LEU A 96 8.91 17.66 1.75
CA LEU A 96 9.13 17.30 0.36
C LEU A 96 9.51 18.52 -0.48
N GLN A 97 10.01 18.26 -1.70
CA GLN A 97 10.44 19.31 -2.62
C GLN A 97 9.32 20.28 -3.00
N ASP A 98 8.06 19.85 -2.97
CA ASP A 98 6.89 20.68 -3.24
C ASP A 98 6.40 21.47 -2.01
N GLY A 99 7.08 21.31 -0.88
CA GLY A 99 6.76 21.97 0.39
C GLY A 99 5.77 21.23 1.27
N THR A 100 5.24 20.07 0.83
CA THR A 100 4.40 19.18 1.64
C THR A 100 5.18 18.53 2.77
#